data_AF-A0A536RCT8-F1
#
_entry.id   AF-A0A536RCT8-F1
#
_cell.length_a   1.000
_cell.length_b   1.000
_cell.length_c   1.000
_cell.angle_alpha   90.00
_cell.angle_beta   90.00
_cell.angle_gamma   90.00
#
_symmetry.space_group_name_H-M   'P 1'
#
loop_
_entity.id
_entity.type
_entity.pdbx_description
1 polymer ?
#
loop_
_entity_poly.entity_id
_entity_poly.type
_entity_poly.pdbx_seq_one_letter_code
_entity_poly.pdbx_strand_id
1 'polypeptide(L)'
;MPCLRDDLPAQHFRVHLEVLLDGKAVTVPPGVGVGRPWGQDPYGFITTGSCFAWIHTHDTTGVVHVFTQVGKSYSLGQMFKVWGQPLGLNGALGYRGPLAALVNGLPFAGDPQAVDLKNFENIVLELGRPPV
;
A
#
# COMPACT_ATOMS: atom_id res chain seq x y z
N MET A 1 11.63 -4.13 -10.68
CA MET A 1 11.57 -3.46 -9.36
C MET A 1 12.95 -3.62 -8.72
N PRO A 2 13.68 -2.54 -8.41
CA PRO A 2 14.95 -2.67 -7.71
C PRO A 2 14.68 -3.28 -6.33
N CYS A 3 15.23 -4.48 -6.13
CA CYS A 3 15.15 -5.27 -4.92
C CYS A 3 16.15 -4.73 -3.88
N LEU A 4 15.72 -4.49 -2.63
CA LEU A 4 16.68 -4.34 -1.53
C LEU A 4 17.40 -5.67 -1.37
N ARG A 5 18.73 -5.66 -1.43
CA ARG A 5 19.52 -6.86 -1.14
C ARG A 5 20.61 -6.68 -0.09
N ASP A 6 21.24 -5.53 0.13
CA ASP A 6 22.40 -5.49 1.04
C ASP A 6 22.69 -4.14 1.76
N ASP A 7 21.70 -3.28 1.98
CA ASP A 7 21.86 -2.05 2.77
C ASP A 7 20.67 -1.86 3.73
N LEU A 8 20.92 -1.99 5.04
CA LEU A 8 19.89 -1.75 6.05
C LEU A 8 19.40 -0.29 5.93
N PRO A 9 18.10 -0.07 5.73
CA PRO A 9 17.55 1.26 5.52
C PRO A 9 17.60 2.09 6.81
N ALA A 10 17.83 3.40 6.67
CA ALA A 10 17.94 4.30 7.82
C ALA A 10 16.65 4.39 8.64
N GLN A 11 15.50 4.14 8.02
CA GLN A 11 14.19 4.16 8.67
C GLN A 11 13.29 3.03 8.13
N HIS A 12 12.44 2.51 9.02
CA HIS A 12 11.39 1.55 8.72
C HIS A 12 10.11 1.98 9.43
N PHE A 13 9.05 2.23 8.66
CA PHE A 13 7.76 2.63 9.19
C PHE A 13 6.62 1.84 8.57
N ARG A 14 5.44 1.94 9.18
CA ARG A 14 4.23 1.23 8.76
C ARG A 14 3.10 2.21 8.55
N VAL A 15 2.35 2.02 7.48
CA VAL A 15 1.13 2.77 7.15
C VAL A 15 0.04 1.77 6.84
N HIS A 16 -1.21 2.05 7.23
CA HIS A 16 -2.33 1.17 6.90
C HIS A 16 -3.00 1.66 5.61
N LEU A 17 -3.30 0.72 4.71
CA LEU A 17 -4.04 0.95 3.48
C LEU A 17 -5.29 0.07 3.48
N GLU A 18 -6.44 0.70 3.44
CA GLU A 18 -7.73 0.07 3.22
C GLU A 18 -8.30 0.50 1.86
N VAL A 19 -8.91 -0.45 1.15
CA VAL A 19 -9.63 -0.17 -0.09
C VAL A 19 -11.05 -0.67 0.08
N LEU A 20 -12.03 0.20 -0.16
CA LEU A 20 -13.45 -0.11 -0.10
C LEU A 20 -14.04 0.02 -1.50
N LEU A 21 -14.83 -0.96 -1.94
CA LEU A 21 -15.65 -0.89 -3.15
C LEU A 21 -17.12 -1.00 -2.75
N ASP A 22 -17.89 0.06 -2.98
CA ASP A 22 -19.29 0.18 -2.55
C ASP A 22 -19.47 -0.22 -1.07
N GLY A 23 -18.60 0.33 -0.21
CA GLY A 23 -18.58 0.08 1.23
C GLY A 23 -18.05 -1.29 1.66
N LYS A 24 -17.58 -2.15 0.74
CA LYS A 24 -17.03 -3.48 1.06
C LYS A 24 -15.52 -3.50 0.96
N ALA A 25 -14.86 -4.06 1.97
CA ALA A 25 -13.41 -4.20 1.99
C ALA A 25 -12.89 -5.05 0.83
N VAL A 26 -11.92 -4.50 0.12
CA VAL A 26 -11.12 -5.18 -0.91
C VAL A 26 -9.77 -5.49 -0.30
N THR A 27 -9.39 -6.76 -0.34
CA THR A 27 -8.13 -7.23 0.26
C THR A 27 -6.92 -6.64 -0.46
N VAL A 28 -6.04 -5.98 0.30
CA VAL A 28 -4.65 -5.77 -0.10
C VAL A 28 -3.91 -7.10 0.15
N PRO A 29 -3.35 -7.75 -0.89
CA PRO A 29 -2.81 -9.09 -0.74
C PRO A 29 -1.47 -9.09 0.01
N PRO A 30 -1.09 -10.24 0.59
CA PRO A 30 0.26 -10.42 1.13
C PRO A 30 1.27 -10.45 -0.02
N GLY A 31 2.52 -10.10 0.27
CA GLY A 31 3.62 -10.26 -0.68
C GLY A 31 3.64 -9.24 -1.81
N VAL A 32 2.86 -8.16 -1.72
CA VAL A 32 3.07 -7.00 -2.60
C VAL A 32 4.50 -6.52 -2.41
N GLY A 33 5.23 -6.33 -3.50
CA GLY A 33 6.64 -5.91 -3.42
C GLY A 33 7.62 -6.99 -2.96
N VAL A 34 7.19 -8.24 -2.76
CA VAL A 34 8.07 -9.36 -2.39
C VAL A 34 8.32 -10.26 -3.60
N GLY A 35 9.57 -10.38 -4.02
CA GLY A 35 9.94 -11.27 -5.11
C GLY A 35 9.97 -12.72 -4.63
N ARG A 36 9.20 -13.62 -5.25
CA ARG A 36 9.16 -15.07 -4.89
C ARG A 36 8.90 -15.27 -3.38
N PRO A 37 7.71 -14.92 -2.86
CA PRO A 37 7.38 -14.94 -1.44
C PRO A 37 7.12 -16.37 -0.92
N TRP A 38 8.18 -17.17 -0.83
CA TRP A 38 8.06 -18.61 -0.58
C TRP A 38 8.02 -19.01 0.90
N GLY A 39 8.47 -18.14 1.81
CA GLY A 39 8.42 -18.42 3.24
C GLY A 39 7.32 -17.63 3.93
N GLN A 40 6.47 -18.35 4.63
CA GLN A 40 5.41 -17.81 5.47
C GLN A 40 5.50 -18.43 6.86
N ASP A 41 5.12 -17.67 7.88
CA ASP A 41 4.86 -18.24 9.20
C ASP A 41 3.54 -19.04 9.21
N PRO A 42 3.18 -19.73 10.31
CA PRO A 42 1.94 -20.50 10.39
C PRO A 42 0.65 -19.69 10.23
N TYR A 43 0.71 -18.35 10.31
CA TYR A 43 -0.43 -17.44 10.17
C TYR A 43 -0.51 -16.81 8.78
N GLY A 44 0.38 -17.19 7.85
CA GLY A 44 0.42 -16.68 6.49
C GLY A 44 1.19 -15.36 6.32
N PHE A 45 1.91 -14.92 7.35
CA PHE A 45 2.77 -13.74 7.28
C PHE A 45 4.01 -14.07 6.45
N ILE A 46 4.25 -13.36 5.34
CA ILE A 46 5.44 -13.54 4.50
C ILE A 46 6.68 -13.19 5.32
N THR A 47 7.54 -14.16 5.60
CA THR A 47 8.80 -13.92 6.34
C THR A 47 10.02 -13.93 5.43
N THR A 48 9.95 -14.61 4.28
CA THR A 48 11.07 -14.68 3.35
C THR A 48 10.63 -14.61 1.89
N GLY A 49 11.54 -14.13 1.07
CA GLY A 49 11.43 -14.12 -0.39
C GLY A 49 12.80 -13.91 -1.02
N SER A 50 12.88 -13.98 -2.34
CA SER A 50 14.11 -13.66 -3.07
C SER A 50 14.55 -12.20 -2.91
N CYS A 51 13.61 -11.28 -2.67
CA CYS A 51 13.88 -9.89 -2.28
C CYS A 51 12.62 -9.20 -1.72
N PHE A 52 12.82 -8.07 -1.05
CA PHE A 52 11.75 -7.15 -0.63
C PHE A 52 11.98 -5.78 -1.30
N ALA A 53 10.93 -5.19 -1.86
CA ALA A 53 10.96 -3.80 -2.31
C ALA A 53 10.87 -2.85 -1.10
N TRP A 54 11.28 -1.59 -1.30
CA TRP A 54 11.19 -0.55 -0.26
C TRP A 54 9.78 -0.39 0.29
N ILE A 55 8.76 -0.60 -0.55
CA ILE A 55 7.34 -0.67 -0.16
C ILE A 55 6.88 -2.11 -0.34
N HIS A 56 6.34 -2.75 0.69
CA HIS A 56 5.83 -4.12 0.60
C HIS A 56 4.78 -4.43 1.68
N THR A 57 4.08 -5.56 1.54
CA THR A 57 3.12 -6.09 2.53
C THR A 57 3.54 -7.48 2.95
N HIS A 58 3.34 -7.80 4.23
CA HIS A 58 3.63 -9.13 4.76
C HIS A 58 2.38 -10.02 4.86
N ASP A 59 1.20 -9.44 5.01
CA ASP A 59 -0.05 -10.18 5.22
C ASP A 59 -1.24 -9.48 4.53
N THR A 60 -2.47 -9.93 4.83
CA THR A 60 -3.72 -9.37 4.30
C THR A 60 -4.30 -8.24 5.15
N THR A 61 -3.60 -7.75 6.18
CA THR A 61 -4.15 -6.73 7.10
C THR A 61 -4.21 -5.34 6.50
N GLY A 62 -3.59 -5.13 5.33
CA GLY A 62 -3.46 -3.79 4.73
C GLY A 62 -2.30 -2.98 5.30
N VAL A 63 -1.50 -3.52 6.23
CA VAL A 63 -0.28 -2.86 6.70
C VAL A 63 0.79 -2.89 5.60
N VAL A 64 1.15 -1.71 5.14
CA VAL A 64 2.23 -1.46 4.18
C VAL A 64 3.48 -1.06 4.96
N HIS A 65 4.55 -1.81 4.73
CA HIS A 65 5.87 -1.58 5.28
C HIS A 65 6.67 -0.73 4.31
N VAL A 66 7.26 0.34 4.83
CA VAL A 66 8.11 1.24 4.06
C VAL A 66 9.47 1.34 4.72
N PHE A 67 10.46 0.86 3.99
CA PHE A 67 11.85 1.16 4.25
C PHE A 67 12.22 2.45 3.51
N THR A 68 13.01 3.33 4.12
CA THR A 68 13.46 4.56 3.46
C THR A 68 14.83 5.04 3.95
N GLN A 69 15.50 5.86 3.14
CA GLN A 69 16.64 6.67 3.55
C GLN A 69 16.13 8.02 4.09
N VAL A 70 16.91 8.68 4.94
CA VAL A 70 16.55 10.00 5.48
C VAL A 70 16.29 10.98 4.33
N GLY A 71 15.15 11.70 4.39
CA GLY A 71 14.77 12.70 3.39
C GLY A 71 14.12 12.15 2.12
N LYS A 72 13.88 10.83 2.03
CA LYS A 72 13.07 10.23 0.95
C LYS A 72 11.66 9.93 1.44
N SER A 73 10.67 10.44 0.71
CA SER A 73 9.24 10.15 0.89
C SER A 73 8.77 9.17 -0.17
N TYR A 74 7.76 8.39 0.20
CA TYR A 74 7.04 7.51 -0.72
C TYR A 74 5.57 7.87 -0.77
N SER A 75 4.90 7.56 -1.88
CA SER A 75 3.49 7.88 -2.07
C SER A 75 2.62 6.64 -2.32
N LEU A 76 1.30 6.82 -2.16
CA LEU A 76 0.31 5.80 -2.47
C LEU A 76 0.37 5.36 -3.93
N GLY A 77 0.66 6.27 -4.86
CA GLY A 77 0.89 5.94 -6.27
C GLY A 77 2.07 4.98 -6.46
N GLN A 78 3.15 5.14 -5.69
CA GLN A 78 4.28 4.21 -5.73
C GLN A 78 3.92 2.85 -5.14
N MET A 79 3.13 2.79 -4.06
CA MET A 79 2.59 1.54 -3.54
C MET A 79 1.77 0.79 -4.60
N PHE A 80 0.84 1.47 -5.28
CA PHE A 80 0.04 0.87 -6.36
C PHE A 80 0.89 0.42 -7.56
N LYS A 81 1.94 1.17 -7.89
CA LYS A 81 2.91 0.77 -8.90
C LYS A 81 3.70 -0.49 -8.51
N VAL A 82 4.06 -0.64 -7.24
CA VAL A 82 4.69 -1.87 -6.71
C VAL A 82 3.72 -3.04 -6.72
N TRP A 83 2.46 -2.79 -6.37
CA TRP A 83 1.37 -3.77 -6.47
C TRP A 83 1.07 -4.18 -7.93
N GLY A 84 1.38 -3.31 -8.90
CA GLY A 84 1.05 -3.54 -10.30
C GLY A 84 -0.43 -3.30 -10.60
N GLN A 85 -1.06 -2.43 -9.83
CA GLN A 85 -2.46 -2.03 -9.98
C GLN A 85 -2.55 -0.55 -10.37
N PRO A 86 -3.50 -0.14 -11.22
CA PRO A 86 -3.69 1.27 -11.54
C PRO A 86 -4.29 2.01 -10.34
N LEU A 87 -3.95 3.30 -10.25
CA LEU A 87 -4.54 4.28 -9.35
C LEU A 87 -4.55 5.62 -10.07
N GLY A 88 -5.64 6.36 -9.96
CA GLY A 88 -5.74 7.73 -10.44
C GLY A 88 -7.02 8.40 -9.98
N LEU A 89 -7.27 9.60 -10.48
CA LEU A 89 -8.40 10.45 -10.06
C LEU A 89 -9.79 9.79 -10.20
N ASN A 90 -9.96 8.88 -11.15
CA ASN A 90 -11.26 8.30 -11.50
C ASN A 90 -11.28 6.77 -11.41
N GLY A 91 -10.46 6.18 -10.53
CA GLY A 91 -10.48 4.74 -10.29
C GLY A 91 -9.18 4.16 -9.76
N ALA A 92 -9.28 2.92 -9.32
CA ALA A 92 -8.17 2.11 -8.84
C ALA A 92 -8.43 0.62 -9.13
N LEU A 93 -7.37 -0.18 -9.17
CA LEU A 93 -7.41 -1.63 -9.44
C LEU A 93 -8.03 -1.97 -10.82
N GLY A 94 -9.33 -2.27 -10.86
CA GLY A 94 -10.10 -2.45 -12.10
C GLY A 94 -11.35 -1.57 -12.18
N TYR A 95 -11.64 -0.83 -11.10
CA TYR A 95 -12.81 0.02 -11.00
C TYR A 95 -12.59 1.36 -11.70
N ARG A 96 -13.63 1.85 -12.40
CA ARG A 96 -13.66 3.17 -13.02
C ARG A 96 -14.90 3.91 -12.56
N GLY A 97 -14.72 5.09 -11.98
CA GLY A 97 -15.80 5.91 -11.44
C GLY A 97 -15.32 6.78 -10.27
N PRO A 98 -16.26 7.30 -9.45
CA PRO A 98 -15.93 8.11 -8.29
C PRO A 98 -14.97 7.39 -7.34
N LEU A 99 -13.94 8.11 -6.91
CA LEU A 99 -12.94 7.68 -5.95
C LEU A 99 -12.71 8.81 -4.95
N ALA A 100 -12.66 8.48 -3.67
CA ALA A 100 -12.20 9.37 -2.62
C ALA A 100 -11.01 8.73 -1.88
N ALA A 101 -10.05 9.56 -1.48
CA ALA A 101 -8.98 9.16 -0.56
C ALA A 101 -9.20 9.87 0.77
N LEU A 102 -9.09 9.14 1.86
CA LEU A 102 -9.09 9.69 3.21
C LEU A 102 -7.76 9.37 3.88
N VAL A 103 -7.19 10.35 4.58
CA VAL A 103 -6.00 10.20 5.41
C VAL A 103 -6.39 10.49 6.85
N ASN A 104 -6.29 9.49 7.71
CA ASN A 104 -6.74 9.54 9.10
C ASN A 104 -8.21 9.99 9.25
N GLY A 105 -9.07 9.54 8.33
CA GLY A 105 -10.49 9.89 8.29
C GLY A 105 -10.81 11.27 7.71
N LEU A 106 -9.81 12.05 7.29
CA LEU A 106 -10.01 13.35 6.65
C LEU A 106 -9.88 13.23 5.13
N PRO A 107 -10.79 13.83 4.33
CA PRO A 107 -10.69 13.82 2.89
C PRO A 107 -9.36 14.42 2.40
N PHE A 108 -8.67 13.71 1.52
CA PHE A 108 -7.50 14.20 0.81
C PHE A 108 -7.95 14.88 -0.49
N ALA A 109 -7.61 16.16 -0.64
CA ALA A 109 -7.90 16.91 -1.86
C ALA A 109 -6.78 16.68 -2.89
N GLY A 110 -7.12 16.12 -4.06
CA GLY A 110 -6.21 15.99 -5.19
C GLY A 110 -6.09 14.57 -5.74
N ASP A 111 -5.00 14.31 -6.47
CA ASP A 111 -4.73 12.99 -7.02
C ASP A 111 -4.37 12.01 -5.89
N PRO A 112 -5.11 10.90 -5.70
CA PRO A 112 -4.79 9.90 -4.69
C PRO A 112 -3.37 9.33 -4.82
N GLN A 113 -2.76 9.37 -6.01
CA GLN A 113 -1.37 8.95 -6.21
C GLN A 113 -0.35 9.81 -5.44
N ALA A 114 -0.73 11.05 -5.10
CA ALA A 114 0.11 12.02 -4.41
C ALA A 114 0.01 11.95 -2.88
N VAL A 115 -0.82 11.06 -2.33
CA VAL A 115 -0.88 10.84 -0.87
C VAL A 115 0.48 10.32 -0.39
N ASP A 116 1.14 11.08 0.47
CA ASP A 116 2.38 10.65 1.13
C ASP A 116 2.11 9.49 2.09
N LEU A 117 3.02 8.52 2.13
CA LEU A 117 3.02 7.46 3.13
C LEU A 117 3.79 7.94 4.36
N LYS A 118 3.12 8.05 5.51
CA LYS A 118 3.77 8.38 6.78
C LYS A 118 3.47 7.35 7.85
N ASN A 119 4.35 7.31 8.85
CA ASN A 119 4.26 6.34 9.93
C ASN A 119 2.94 6.48 10.69
N PHE A 120 2.27 5.34 10.89
CA PHE A 120 1.00 5.18 11.59
C PHE A 120 -0.20 5.91 11.01
N GLU A 121 -0.12 6.42 9.78
CA GLU A 121 -1.31 6.92 9.09
C GLU A 121 -2.22 5.77 8.65
N ASN A 122 -3.52 6.06 8.62
CA ASN A 122 -4.53 5.22 8.02
C ASN A 122 -5.03 5.86 6.72
N ILE A 123 -4.82 5.20 5.60
CA ILE A 123 -5.27 5.64 4.29
C ILE A 123 -6.43 4.75 3.86
N VAL A 124 -7.57 5.36 3.54
CA VAL A 124 -8.75 4.65 3.00
C VAL A 124 -9.00 5.15 1.58
N LEU A 125 -9.07 4.22 0.63
CA LEU A 125 -9.55 4.48 -0.73
C LEU A 125 -10.98 3.98 -0.86
N GLU A 126 -11.92 4.92 -1.00
CA GLU A 126 -13.32 4.61 -1.22
C GLU A 126 -13.63 4.67 -2.72
N LEU A 127 -14.03 3.54 -3.29
CA LEU A 127 -14.41 3.38 -4.67
C LEU A 127 -15.93 3.21 -4.77
N GLY A 128 -16.56 3.97 -5.66
CA GLY A 128 -18.00 3.88 -5.85
C GLY A 128 -18.76 4.61 -4.75
N ARG A 129 -19.77 3.96 -4.18
CA ARG A 129 -20.60 4.57 -3.15
C ARG A 129 -19.88 4.55 -1.80
N PRO A 130 -19.88 5.67 -1.06
CA PRO A 130 -19.38 5.69 0.32
C PRO A 130 -20.11 4.64 1.18
N PRO A 131 -19.45 4.12 2.24
CA PRO A 131 -20.11 3.29 3.24
C PRO A 131 -21.34 4.02 3.81
N VAL A 132 -22.45 3.30 3.95
CA VAL A 132 -23.67 3.77 4.64
C VAL A 132 -23.61 3.45 6.13
#